data_AF-A0A1Q6DPK9-F1
#
_entry.id   AF-A0A1Q6DPK9-F1
#
_cell.length_a   1.000
_cell.length_b   1.000
_cell.length_c   1.000
_cell.angle_alpha   90.00
_cell.angle_beta   90.00
_cell.angle_gamma   90.00
#
_symmetry.space_group_name_H-M   'P 1'
#
loop_
_entity.id
_entity.type
_entity.pdbx_description
1 polymer ?
#
loop_
_entity_poly.entity_id
_entity_poly.type
_entity_poly.pdbx_seq_one_letter_code
_entity_poly.pdbx_strand_id
1 'polypeptide(L)'
;MKKVIGVLVAVASVFGVTGLALAAEGASVFDKYMQLGSNNLSLVCLAAALAVGVAASGCGAGMGHAAGGACTGVARNPEVSGKITVTMILGLALIESLTIYGLVIALILLYANPLLG
;
A
#
# COMPACT_ATOMS: atom_id res chain seq x y z
N MET A 1 32.81 10.63 -8.04
CA MET A 1 32.11 9.90 -9.12
C MET A 1 31.98 8.40 -8.83
N LYS A 2 33.06 7.66 -8.51
CA LYS A 2 33.01 6.21 -8.25
C LYS A 2 32.04 5.77 -7.13
N LYS A 3 31.94 6.55 -6.04
CA LYS A 3 31.02 6.26 -4.91
C LYS A 3 29.53 6.45 -5.28
N VAL A 4 29.22 7.44 -6.12
CA VAL A 4 27.85 7.73 -6.57
C VAL A 4 27.37 6.67 -7.56
N ILE A 5 28.26 6.22 -8.44
CA ILE A 5 28.00 5.10 -9.36
C ILE A 5 27.77 3.81 -8.58
N GLY A 6 28.56 3.53 -7.53
CA GLY A 6 28.36 2.35 -6.69
C GLY A 6 27.00 2.33 -5.97
N VAL A 7 26.55 3.48 -5.47
CA VAL A 7 25.23 3.61 -4.84
C VAL A 7 24.10 3.41 -5.85
N LEU A 8 24.21 3.98 -7.06
CA LEU A 8 23.22 3.79 -8.13
C LEU A 8 23.13 2.33 -8.59
N VAL A 9 24.26 1.63 -8.72
CA VAL A 9 24.28 0.20 -9.07
C VAL A 9 23.67 -0.66 -7.96
N ALA A 10 23.95 -0.36 -6.69
CA ALA A 10 23.35 -1.06 -5.56
C ALA A 10 21.82 -0.87 -5.53
N VAL A 11 21.34 0.37 -5.69
CA VAL A 11 19.91 0.68 -5.75
C VAL A 11 19.24 -0.03 -6.93
N ALA A 12 19.85 -0.01 -8.11
CA ALA A 12 19.33 -0.72 -9.30
C ALA A 12 19.28 -2.24 -9.09
N SER A 13 20.26 -2.82 -8.38
CA SER A 13 20.27 -4.26 -8.09
C SER A 13 19.16 -4.67 -7.12
N VAL A 14 18.83 -3.83 -6.14
CA VAL A 14 17.70 -4.08 -5.21
C VAL A 14 16.38 -4.08 -5.98
N PHE A 15 16.14 -3.09 -6.84
CA PHE A 15 14.92 -3.04 -7.66
C PHE A 15 14.84 -4.16 -8.71
N GLY A 16 15.97 -4.55 -9.30
CA GLY A 16 16.03 -5.64 -10.30
C GLY A 16 15.76 -7.02 -9.69
N VAL A 17 16.31 -7.30 -8.50
CA VAL A 17 16.12 -8.59 -7.82
C VAL A 17 14.70 -8.72 -7.25
N THR A 18 14.07 -7.61 -6.82
CA THR A 18 12.65 -7.64 -6.40
C THR A 18 11.70 -7.99 -7.53
N GLY A 19 11.98 -7.54 -8.76
CA GLY A 19 11.13 -7.84 -9.92
C GLY A 19 11.16 -9.32 -10.33
N LEU A 20 12.34 -9.95 -10.25
CA LEU A 20 12.51 -11.37 -10.61
C LEU A 20 11.88 -12.32 -9.58
N ALA A 21 11.97 -11.99 -8.28
CA ALA A 21 11.35 -12.77 -7.22
C ALA A 21 9.81 -12.73 -7.31
N LEU A 22 9.21 -11.57 -7.63
CA LEU A 22 7.77 -11.43 -7.81
C LEU A 22 7.23 -12.17 -9.04
N ALA A 23 8.01 -12.21 -10.12
CA ALA A 23 7.61 -12.87 -11.37
C ALA A 23 7.55 -14.41 -11.25
N ALA A 24 8.44 -15.01 -10.44
CA ALA A 24 8.45 -16.45 -10.22
C ALA A 24 7.27 -16.92 -9.33
N GLU A 25 6.89 -16.13 -8.32
CA GLU A 25 5.75 -16.46 -7.44
C GLU A 25 4.39 -16.30 -8.17
N GLY A 26 4.25 -15.26 -9.01
CA GLY A 26 3.00 -14.90 -9.65
C GLY A 26 2.43 -15.96 -10.61
N ALA A 27 3.30 -16.74 -11.28
CA ALA A 27 2.86 -17.82 -12.17
C ALA A 27 2.20 -18.97 -11.39
N SER A 28 2.76 -19.33 -10.22
CA SER A 28 2.26 -20.44 -9.40
C SER A 28 0.90 -20.15 -8.76
N VAL A 29 0.64 -18.89 -8.43
CA VAL A 29 -0.59 -18.43 -7.80
C VAL A 29 -1.75 -18.45 -8.79
N PHE A 30 -1.54 -17.93 -10.00
CA PHE A 30 -2.58 -17.91 -11.04
C PHE A 30 -2.99 -19.34 -11.44
N ASP A 31 -2.03 -20.28 -11.49
CA ASP A 31 -2.30 -21.69 -11.72
C ASP A 31 -3.10 -22.36 -10.59
N LYS A 32 -2.83 -22.02 -9.31
CA LYS A 32 -3.63 -22.51 -8.18
C LYS A 32 -5.09 -22.04 -8.24
N TYR A 33 -5.33 -20.81 -8.67
CA TYR A 33 -6.70 -20.32 -8.87
C TYR A 33 -7.41 -20.94 -10.08
N MET A 34 -6.65 -21.27 -11.13
CA MET A 34 -7.18 -21.94 -12.32
C MET A 34 -7.71 -23.35 -11.97
N GLN A 35 -7.09 -24.04 -11.00
CA GLN A 35 -7.53 -25.37 -10.54
C GLN A 35 -8.86 -25.35 -9.77
N LEU A 36 -9.25 -24.23 -9.16
CA LEU A 36 -10.46 -24.12 -8.35
C LEU A 36 -11.73 -23.76 -9.17
N GLY A 37 -11.64 -23.63 -10.49
CA GLY A 37 -12.76 -23.22 -11.35
C GLY A 37 -12.87 -21.70 -11.51
N SER A 38 -13.14 -21.26 -12.75
CA SER A 38 -13.08 -19.86 -13.22
C SER A 38 -13.85 -18.85 -12.33
N ASN A 39 -14.95 -19.27 -11.75
CA ASN A 39 -15.81 -18.47 -10.87
C ASN A 39 -15.15 -18.06 -9.54
N ASN A 40 -14.22 -18.85 -9.01
CA ASN A 40 -13.60 -18.56 -7.71
C ASN A 40 -12.50 -17.49 -7.83
N LEU A 41 -11.73 -17.51 -8.92
CA LEU A 41 -10.71 -16.50 -9.20
C LEU A 41 -11.34 -15.09 -9.31
N SER A 42 -12.45 -14.97 -10.05
CA SER A 42 -13.14 -13.69 -10.22
C SER A 42 -13.63 -13.10 -8.88
N LEU A 43 -14.13 -13.95 -7.98
CA LEU A 43 -14.58 -13.54 -6.66
C LEU A 43 -13.42 -13.08 -5.76
N VAL A 44 -12.28 -13.75 -5.82
CA VAL A 44 -11.09 -13.38 -5.05
C VAL A 44 -10.52 -12.04 -5.53
N CYS A 45 -10.43 -11.84 -6.84
CA CYS A 45 -10.00 -10.55 -7.42
C CYS A 45 -10.96 -9.41 -7.03
N LEU A 46 -12.27 -9.65 -7.07
CA LEU A 46 -13.27 -8.66 -6.67
C LEU A 46 -13.18 -8.35 -5.17
N ALA A 47 -13.02 -9.37 -4.31
CA ALA A 47 -12.87 -9.20 -2.88
C ALA A 47 -11.60 -8.41 -2.52
N ALA A 48 -10.47 -8.72 -3.17
CA ALA A 48 -9.21 -7.99 -3.00
C ALA A 48 -9.35 -6.51 -3.43
N ALA A 49 -9.96 -6.26 -4.59
CA ALA A 49 -10.19 -4.90 -5.08
C ALA A 49 -11.10 -4.09 -4.15
N LEU A 50 -12.18 -4.71 -3.64
CA LEU A 50 -13.10 -4.06 -2.71
C LEU A 50 -12.44 -3.78 -1.36
N ALA A 51 -11.66 -4.72 -0.82
CA ALA A 51 -10.97 -4.54 0.46
C ALA A 51 -10.06 -3.30 0.45
N VAL A 52 -9.25 -3.14 -0.60
CA VAL A 52 -8.36 -1.98 -0.74
C VAL A 52 -9.14 -0.73 -1.14
N GLY A 53 -10.04 -0.83 -2.12
CA GLY A 53 -10.76 0.33 -2.67
C GLY A 53 -11.64 1.03 -1.64
N VAL A 54 -12.37 0.26 -0.82
CA VAL A 54 -13.22 0.83 0.25
C VAL A 54 -12.36 1.46 1.36
N ALA A 55 -11.31 0.75 1.80
CA ALA A 55 -10.39 1.27 2.82
C ALA A 55 -9.70 2.56 2.37
N ALA A 56 -9.16 2.57 1.14
CA ALA A 56 -8.49 3.73 0.57
C ALA A 56 -9.43 4.93 0.37
N SER A 57 -10.69 4.69 0.02
CA SER A 57 -11.68 5.77 -0.13
C SER A 57 -11.95 6.48 1.20
N GLY A 58 -12.13 5.71 2.29
CA GLY A 58 -12.31 6.28 3.63
C GLY A 58 -11.07 7.01 4.14
N CYS A 59 -9.89 6.40 3.96
CA CYS A 59 -8.62 7.01 4.39
C CYS A 59 -8.31 8.28 3.60
N GLY A 60 -8.52 8.28 2.28
CA GLY A 60 -8.35 9.45 1.42
C GLY A 60 -9.19 10.65 1.89
N ALA A 61 -10.46 10.41 2.22
CA ALA A 61 -11.34 11.46 2.75
C ALA A 61 -10.85 11.99 4.11
N GLY A 62 -10.46 11.09 5.03
CA GLY A 62 -9.93 11.46 6.34
C GLY A 62 -8.60 12.23 6.26
N MET A 63 -7.68 11.79 5.40
CA MET A 63 -6.41 12.46 5.16
C MET A 63 -6.60 13.85 4.57
N GLY A 64 -7.49 14.01 3.59
CA GLY A 64 -7.80 15.32 3.00
C GLY A 64 -8.35 16.30 4.04
N HIS A 65 -9.23 15.83 4.93
CA HIS A 65 -9.76 16.65 6.02
C HIS A 65 -8.68 17.05 7.03
N ALA A 66 -7.86 16.10 7.48
CA ALA A 66 -6.77 16.36 8.41
C ALA A 66 -5.73 17.33 7.83
N ALA A 67 -5.34 17.15 6.56
CA ALA A 67 -4.41 18.04 5.87
C ALA A 67 -5.00 19.45 5.68
N GLY A 68 -6.27 19.56 5.29
CA GLY A 68 -6.96 20.86 5.16
C GLY A 68 -7.03 21.62 6.50
N GLY A 69 -7.34 20.90 7.58
CA GLY A 69 -7.33 21.44 8.94
C GLY A 69 -5.93 21.93 9.36
N ALA A 70 -4.88 21.15 9.06
CA ALA A 70 -3.50 21.52 9.32
C ALA A 70 -3.08 22.78 8.55
N CYS A 71 -3.40 22.87 7.25
CA CYS A 71 -3.11 24.06 6.42
C CYS A 71 -3.77 25.32 7.00
N THR A 72 -5.04 25.23 7.39
CA THR A 72 -5.76 26.36 8.01
C THR A 72 -5.16 26.74 9.37
N GLY A 73 -4.78 25.75 10.17
CA GLY A 73 -4.10 25.96 11.45
C GLY A 73 -2.76 26.67 11.30
N VAL A 74 -1.95 26.24 10.33
CA VAL A 74 -0.65 26.87 9.99
C VAL A 74 -0.85 28.30 9.50
N ALA A 75 -1.84 28.54 8.62
CA ALA A 75 -2.13 29.88 8.11
C ALA A 75 -2.52 30.87 9.21
N ARG A 76 -3.22 30.41 10.27
CA ARG A 76 -3.62 31.25 11.41
C ARG A 76 -2.52 31.44 12.44
N ASN A 77 -1.66 30.44 12.63
CA ASN A 77 -0.60 30.46 13.63
C ASN A 77 0.72 29.92 13.05
N PRO A 78 1.46 30.72 12.27
CA PRO A 78 2.67 30.25 11.58
C PRO A 78 3.80 29.88 12.55
N GLU A 79 3.84 30.49 13.74
CA GLU A 79 4.86 30.27 14.78
C GLU A 79 4.86 28.84 15.34
N VAL A 80 3.70 28.15 15.31
CA VAL A 80 3.55 26.77 15.80
C VAL A 80 3.41 25.75 14.67
N SER A 81 3.70 26.15 13.43
CA SER A 81 3.57 25.32 12.23
C SER A 81 4.23 23.94 12.38
N GLY A 82 5.45 23.89 12.92
CA GLY A 82 6.15 22.62 13.15
C GLY A 82 5.38 21.64 14.04
N LYS A 83 4.74 22.11 15.12
CA LYS A 83 3.94 21.25 16.00
C LYS A 83 2.67 20.75 15.32
N ILE A 84 2.04 21.60 14.50
CA ILE A 84 0.86 21.24 13.70
C ILE A 84 1.23 20.16 12.70
N THR A 85 2.34 20.32 11.95
CA THR A 85 2.81 19.33 10.98
C THR A 85 3.15 17.99 11.63
N VAL A 86 3.80 17.97 12.79
CA VAL A 86 4.10 16.72 13.52
C VAL A 86 2.81 16.00 13.92
N THR A 87 1.84 16.73 14.47
CA THR A 87 0.54 16.16 14.88
C THR A 87 -0.25 15.65 13.68
N MET A 88 -0.22 16.40 12.56
CA MET A 88 -0.82 16.01 11.29
C MET A 88 -0.20 14.72 10.77
N ILE A 89 1.14 14.62 10.67
CA ILE A 89 1.82 13.43 10.16
C ILE A 89 1.50 12.21 11.02
N LEU A 90 1.49 12.36 12.34
CA LEU A 90 1.07 11.28 13.23
C LEU A 90 -0.36 10.84 12.90
N GLY A 91 -1.32 11.77 12.87
CA GLY A 91 -2.71 11.46 12.51
C GLY A 91 -2.85 10.78 11.14
N LEU A 92 -2.13 11.26 10.12
CA LEU A 92 -2.13 10.66 8.78
C LEU A 92 -1.56 9.24 8.80
N ALA A 93 -0.49 8.99 9.56
CA ALA A 93 0.08 7.64 9.69
C ALA A 93 -0.89 6.66 10.36
N LEU A 94 -1.67 7.12 11.35
CA LEU A 94 -2.71 6.30 11.98
C LEU A 94 -3.87 6.03 11.02
N ILE A 95 -4.31 7.03 10.24
CA ILE A 95 -5.35 6.86 9.22
C ILE A 95 -4.89 5.83 8.17
N GLU A 96 -3.65 5.93 7.68
CA GLU A 96 -3.16 5.02 6.64
C GLU A 96 -3.01 3.57 7.09
N SER A 97 -2.88 3.30 8.39
CA SER A 97 -2.84 1.93 8.89
C SER A 97 -4.07 1.11 8.47
N LEU A 98 -5.24 1.76 8.32
CA LEU A 98 -6.48 1.13 7.89
C LEU A 98 -6.42 0.70 6.41
N THR A 99 -5.85 1.53 5.53
CA THR A 99 -5.59 1.16 4.13
C THR A 99 -4.61 0.00 4.05
N ILE A 100 -3.56 0.02 4.87
CA ILE A 100 -2.56 -1.06 4.91
C ILE A 100 -3.19 -2.37 5.36
N TYR A 101 -4.15 -2.37 6.31
CA TYR A 101 -4.88 -3.60 6.64
C TYR A 101 -5.68 -4.14 5.46
N GLY A 102 -6.34 -3.28 4.68
CA GLY A 102 -7.01 -3.67 3.43
C GLY A 102 -6.03 -4.24 2.40
N LEU A 103 -4.85 -3.62 2.25
CA LEU A 103 -3.78 -4.10 1.37
C LEU A 103 -3.26 -5.47 1.82
N VAL A 104 -3.00 -5.67 3.11
CA VAL A 104 -2.52 -6.94 3.66
C VAL A 104 -3.54 -8.05 3.40
N ILE A 105 -4.82 -7.79 3.62
CA ILE A 105 -5.88 -8.78 3.31
C ILE A 105 -5.90 -9.09 1.81
N ALA A 106 -5.81 -8.09 0.94
CA ALA A 106 -5.76 -8.31 -0.50
C ALA A 106 -4.53 -9.12 -0.94
N LEU A 107 -3.35 -8.86 -0.35
CA LEU A 107 -2.14 -9.62 -0.61
C LEU A 107 -2.25 -11.07 -0.11
N ILE A 108 -2.84 -11.31 1.06
CA ILE A 108 -3.13 -12.66 1.55
C ILE A 108 -4.09 -13.36 0.59
N LEU A 109 -5.18 -12.70 0.21
CA LEU A 109 -6.15 -13.26 -0.72
C LEU A 109 -5.56 -13.55 -2.08
N LEU A 110 -4.58 -12.78 -2.57
CA LEU A 110 -3.97 -13.03 -3.87
C LEU A 110 -2.86 -14.08 -3.76
N TYR A 111 -1.92 -13.93 -2.84
CA TYR A 111 -0.67 -14.70 -2.84
C TYR A 111 -0.57 -15.80 -1.78
N ALA A 112 -1.37 -15.74 -0.72
CA ALA A 112 -1.29 -16.67 0.42
C ALA A 112 -2.69 -17.14 0.85
N ASN A 113 -3.54 -17.43 -0.12
CA ASN A 113 -4.94 -17.71 0.15
C ASN A 113 -5.10 -19.02 0.92
N PRO A 114 -5.66 -18.99 2.14
CA PRO A 114 -5.77 -20.17 3.00
C PRO A 114 -6.74 -21.24 2.46
N LEU A 115 -7.55 -20.90 1.46
CA LEU A 115 -8.48 -21.83 0.82
C LEU A 115 -7.82 -22.66 -0.29
N LEU A 116 -6.64 -22.27 -0.74
CA LEU A 116 -5.86 -22.96 -1.76
C LEU A 116 -4.68 -23.67 -1.08
N GLY A 117 -4.85 -24.96 -0.77
CA GLY A 117 -3.74 -25.83 -0.35
C GLY A 117 -2.56 -25.78 -1.33
#